data_AF-A0A377XQM8-F1
#
_entry.id   AF-A0A377XQM8-F1
#
_cell.length_a   1.000
_cell.length_b   1.000
_cell.length_c   1.000
_cell.angle_alpha   90.00
_cell.angle_beta   90.00
_cell.angle_gamma   90.00
#
_symmetry.space_group_name_H-M   'P 1'
#
loop_
_entity.id
_entity.type
_entity.pdbx_description
1 polymer ?
#
loop_
_entity_poly.entity_id
_entity_poly.type
_entity_poly.pdbx_seq_one_letter_code
_entity_poly.pdbx_strand_id
1 'polypeptide(L)' 'MDLRRFITFKTVVEEGSFLRAAQKLCCTQSTVTFHIQQLEQELAIPLFEKIGRRMCLTAPVRRSCRMSTT' A
#
# COMPACT_ATOMS: atom_id res chain seq x y z
N MET A 1 -2.22 15.09 4.66
CA MET A 1 -0.91 14.50 4.99
C MET A 1 -0.93 13.89 6.39
N ASP A 2 -1.33 12.62 6.49
CA ASP A 2 -1.36 11.83 7.73
C ASP A 2 -0.34 10.69 7.65
N LEU A 3 0.62 10.64 8.58
CA LEU A 3 1.67 9.60 8.64
C LEU A 3 1.09 8.17 8.65
N ARG A 4 -0.12 8.01 9.19
CA ARG A 4 -0.85 6.73 9.21
C ARG A 4 -1.09 6.15 7.81
N ARG A 5 -1.31 6.99 6.79
CA ARG A 5 -1.51 6.52 5.41
C ARG A 5 -0.22 5.95 4.83
N PHE A 6 0.93 6.56 5.11
CA PHE A 6 2.24 6.04 4.71
C PHE A 6 2.61 4.73 5.44
N ILE A 7 2.29 4.62 6.73
CA ILE A 7 2.47 3.35 7.47
C ILE A 7 1.57 2.27 6.87
N THR A 8 0.33 2.61 6.54
CA THR A 8 -0.62 1.70 5.89
C THR A 8 -0.06 1.21 4.55
N PHE A 9 0.40 2.13 3.72
CA PHE A 9 1.06 1.83 2.46
C PHE A 9 2.26 0.90 2.64
N LYS A 10 3.22 1.25 3.49
CA LYS A 10 4.40 0.40 3.78
C LYS A 10 3.99 -1.01 4.20
N THR A 11 2.99 -1.13 5.07
CA THR A 11 2.51 -2.43 5.55
C THR A 11 1.87 -3.25 4.43
N VAL A 12 1.07 -2.63 3.55
CA VAL A 12 0.49 -3.31 2.38
C VAL A 12 1.60 -3.76 1.42
N VAL A 13 2.67 -2.98 1.28
CA VAL A 13 3.84 -3.36 0.47
C VAL A 13 4.57 -4.57 1.04
N GLU A 14 4.82 -4.58 2.35
CA GLU A 14 5.48 -5.69 3.05
C GLU A 14 4.64 -6.98 3.00
N GLU A 15 3.34 -6.88 3.25
CA GLU A 15 2.45 -8.04 3.34
C GLU A 15 1.96 -8.54 1.97
N GLY A 16 2.00 -7.68 0.95
CA GLY A 16 1.47 -7.96 -0.40
C GLY A 16 -0.06 -8.19 -0.44
N SER A 17 -0.76 -7.91 0.65
CA SER A 17 -2.20 -8.14 0.79
C SER A 17 -2.85 -7.10 1.69
N PHE A 18 -3.93 -6.48 1.21
CA PHE A 18 -4.74 -5.53 1.96
C PHE A 18 -5.34 -6.14 3.23
N LEU A 19 -5.73 -7.42 3.15
CA LEU A 19 -6.30 -8.13 4.31
C LEU A 19 -5.26 -8.37 5.40
N ARG A 20 -4.05 -8.81 5.03
CA ARG A 20 -2.96 -9.03 5.98
C ARG A 20 -2.47 -7.74 6.59
N ALA A 21 -2.36 -6.67 5.79
CA ALA A 21 -2.03 -5.35 6.29
C ALA A 21 -3.07 -4.82 7.27
N ALA A 22 -4.36 -5.03 6.99
CA ALA A 22 -5.45 -4.66 7.88
C ALA A 22 -5.36 -5.39 9.23
N GLN A 23 -5.09 -6.71 9.19
CA GLN A 23 -4.85 -7.51 10.39
C GLN A 23 -3.65 -7.00 11.20
N LYS A 24 -2.54 -6.69 10.53
CA LYS A 24 -1.30 -6.21 11.17
C LYS A 24 -1.45 -4.80 11.78
N LEU A 25 -2.30 -3.96 11.20
CA LEU A 25 -2.62 -2.61 11.68
C LEU A 25 -3.82 -2.58 12.63
N CYS A 26 -4.37 -3.74 13.00
CA CYS A 26 -5.58 -3.88 13.82
C CYS A 26 -6.75 -3.03 13.30
N CYS A 27 -6.94 -2.98 11.98
CA CYS A 27 -7.99 -2.21 11.32
C CYS A 27 -8.74 -3.05 10.28
N THR A 28 -9.79 -2.49 9.70
CA THR A 28 -10.56 -3.18 8.65
C THR A 28 -9.90 -2.99 7.28
N GLN A 29 -10.13 -3.95 6.38
CA GLN A 29 -9.66 -3.86 5.00
C GLN A 29 -10.18 -2.59 4.28
N SER A 30 -11.40 -2.14 4.60
CA SER A 30 -11.98 -0.91 4.08
C SER A 30 -11.17 0.33 4.49
N THR A 31 -10.71 0.39 5.74
CA THR A 31 -9.84 1.47 6.24
C THR A 31 -8.50 1.50 5.50
N VAL A 32 -7.88 0.33 5.30
CA VAL A 32 -6.64 0.21 4.51
C VAL A 32 -6.86 0.73 3.08
N THR A 33 -7.95 0.30 2.44
CA THR A 33 -8.28 0.72 1.07
C THR A 33 -8.49 2.24 0.99
N PHE A 34 -9.23 2.81 1.95
CA PHE A 34 -9.45 4.25 2.03
C PHE A 34 -8.15 5.04 2.21
N HIS A 35 -7.26 4.59 3.11
CA HIS A 35 -5.96 5.22 3.31
C HIS A 35 -5.11 5.21 2.04
N ILE A 36 -5.11 4.11 1.29
CA ILE A 36 -4.40 4.00 0.02
C ILE A 36 -5.00 4.95 -1.02
N GLN A 37 -6.33 4.96 -1.19
CA GLN A 37 -7.01 5.84 -2.14
C GLN A 37 -6.73 7.32 -1.84
N GLN A 38 -6.72 7.72 -0.56
CA GLN A 38 -6.36 9.08 -0.17
C GLN A 38 -4.90 9.40 -0.51
N LEU A 39 -3.98 8.44 -0.34
CA LEU A 39 -2.58 8.62 -0.72
C LEU A 39 -2.41 8.75 -2.24
N GLU A 40 -3.15 7.93 -3.01
CA GLU A 40 -3.17 8.00 -4.48
C GLU A 40 -3.71 9.33 -4.99
N GLN A 41 -4.75 9.87 -4.33
CA GLN A 41 -5.29 11.20 -4.63
C GLN A 41 -4.30 12.31 -4.29
N GLU A 42 -3.64 12.25 -3.11
CA GLU A 42 -2.65 13.25 -2.70
C GLU A 42 -1.41 13.24 -3.61
N LEU A 43 -1.00 12.06 -4.10
CA LEU A 43 0.17 11.90 -4.98
C LEU A 43 -0.18 12.01 -6.47
N ALA A 44 -1.47 12.04 -6.82
CA ALA A 44 -1.98 11.96 -8.19
C ALA A 44 -1.41 10.78 -9.02
N ILE A 45 -1.01 9.69 -8.34
CA ILE A 45 -0.35 8.52 -8.94
C ILE A 45 -0.99 7.25 -8.36
N PRO A 46 -1.36 6.26 -9.20
CA PRO A 46 -1.82 4.96 -8.73
C PRO A 46 -0.66 4.17 -8.10
N LEU A 47 -0.81 3.77 -6.84
CA LEU A 47 0.18 3.02 -6.06
C LEU A 47 -0.01 1.51 -6.21
N PHE A 48 -1.25 1.09 -6.47
CA PHE A 48 -1.59 -0.30 -6.74
C PHE A 48 -2.36 -0.42 -8.05
N GLU A 49 -1.92 -1.36 -8.88
CA GLU A 49 -2.59 -1.72 -10.11
C GLU A 49 -3.22 -3.10 -9.98
N LYS A 50 -4.44 -3.24 -10.49
CA LYS A 50 -5.14 -4.52 -10.51
C LYS A 50 -4.75 -5.28 -11.76
N ILE A 51 -3.84 -6.25 -11.63
CA ILE A 51 -3.45 -7.15 -12.72
C ILE A 51 -4.30 -8.43 -12.61
N GLY A 52 -5.43 -8.43 -13.31
CA GLY A 52 -6.41 -9.52 -13.29
C GLY A 52 -7.08 -9.69 -11.91
N ARG A 53 -6.79 -10.80 -11.22
CA ARG A 53 -7.31 -11.12 -9.87
C ARG A 53 -6.36 -10.74 -8.73
N ARG A 54 -5.14 -10.28 -9.04
CA ARG A 54 -4.12 -9.93 -8.04
C ARG A 54 -3.88 -8.42 -8.06
N MET A 55 -3.77 -7.83 -6.88
CA MET A 55 -3.28 -6.46 -6.75
C MET A 55 -1.75 -6.51 -6.80
N CYS A 56 -1.15 -5.74 -7.69
CA CYS A 56 0.28 -5.62 -7.82
C CYS A 56 0.70 -4.17 -7.55
N LEU A 57 1.86 -4.00 -6.92
CA LEU A 57 2.47 -2.69 -6.76
C LEU A 57 2.88 -2.13 -8.11
N THR A 58 2.50 -0.88 -8.36
CA THR A 58 2.88 -0.17 -9.59
C THR A 58 4.40 -0.13 -9.72
N ALA A 59 4.91 -0.31 -10.93
CA ALA A 59 6.34 -0.42 -11.24
C ALA A 59 7.28 0.69 -10.68
N PRO A 60 6.86 1.95 -10.42
CA PRO A 60 7.73 2.97 -9.82
C PRO A 60 8.14 2.64 -8.39
N VAL A 61 7.25 2.07 -7.57
CA VAL A 61 7.53 1.68 -6.17
C VAL A 61 8.51 0.52 -6.10
N ARG A 62 8.42 -0.40 -7.07
CA ARG A 62 9.28 -1.59 -7.16
C ARG A 62 10.77 -1.26 -7.29
N ARG A 63 11.12 -0.06 -7.79
CA ARG A 63 12.51 0.43 -7.84
C ARG A 63 12.98 1.06 -6.53
N SER A 64 12.06 1.59 -5.72
CA SER A 64 12.37 2.23 -4.43
C SER A 64 12.56 1.20 -3.30
N CYS A 65 11.88 0.05 -3.36
CA CYS A 65 12.05 -1.05 -2.40
C CYS A 65 13.35 -1.87 -2.57
N ARG A 66 14.39 -1.32 -3.20
CA ARG A 66 15.71 -1.97 -3.37
C ARG A 66 16.75 -1.42 -2.40
N MET A 67 16.36 -1.09 -1.16
CA MET A 67 17.22 -0.65 -0.05
C MET A 67 16.47 -1.09 1.22
N SER A 68 16.91 -1.97 2.11
CA SER A 68 18.21 -2.59 2.38
C SER A 68 17.91 -3.91 3.10
N THR A 69 18.41 -5.03 2.58
CA THR A 69 18.49 -6.29 3.35
C THR A 69 19.97 -6.48 3.65
N THR A 70 20.40 -5.92 4.78
CA THR A 70 21.62 -6.29 5.49
C THR A 70 21.26 -6.42 6.95
#